data_AF-A0AAN0K420-F1
#
_entry.id   AF-A0AAN0K420-F1
#
_cell.length_a   1.000
_cell.length_b   1.000
_cell.length_c   1.000
_cell.angle_alpha   90.00
_cell.angle_beta   90.00
_cell.angle_gamma   90.00
#
_symmetry.space_group_name_H-M   'P 1'
#
loop_
_entity.id
_entity.type
_entity.pdbx_description
1 polymer ?
#
loop_
_entity_poly.entity_id
_entity_poly.type
_entity_poly.pdbx_seq_one_letter_code
_entity_poly.pdbx_strand_id
1 'polypeptide(L)'
;MASKPSHFPLDINKLNFVLQVLRHYKFPEARWFDFGLNLGLPYHALKAIESANKEDPSNCLRECLAKWLTEGSDHTLVWQTLANALRGMNALAVSNNIRKTMADPVSEILQCYIGRLAQVVLTEESVDLLHTEGLISKDTLTKVKSCGCSLVGDPMLLILSGVAEDHSKLCTLTSILMKSKEAVSLASDIIMEYGKRTVL
;
A
#
# COMPACT_ATOMS: atom_id res chain seq x y z
N MET A 1 3.16 24.91 -15.26
CA MET A 1 2.95 24.40 -13.87
C MET A 1 2.38 23.01 -14.02
N ALA A 2 3.19 21.95 -13.82
CA ALA A 2 2.68 20.59 -13.89
C ALA A 2 1.75 20.37 -12.69
N SER A 3 0.50 19.98 -12.92
CA SER A 3 -0.41 19.58 -11.85
C SER A 3 0.26 18.45 -11.07
N LYS A 4 0.45 18.62 -9.76
CA LYS A 4 0.83 17.50 -8.88
C LYS A 4 -0.17 16.36 -9.16
N PRO A 5 0.30 15.11 -9.36
CA PRO A 5 -0.61 14.01 -9.57
C PRO A 5 -1.56 13.92 -8.36
N SER A 6 -2.87 13.87 -8.64
CA SER A 6 -3.90 13.74 -7.61
C SER A 6 -3.80 12.42 -6.83
N HIS A 7 -3.14 11.43 -7.45
CA HIS A 7 -3.04 10.05 -6.98
C HIS A 7 -1.61 9.59 -6.73
N PHE A 8 -1.47 8.55 -5.91
CA PHE A 8 -0.19 7.92 -5.63
C PHE A 8 0.23 7.07 -6.84
N PRO A 9 1.33 7.41 -7.53
CA PRO A 9 1.78 6.66 -8.69
C PRO A 9 2.36 5.30 -8.28
N LEU A 10 2.02 4.28 -9.06
CA LEU A 10 2.62 2.95 -8.98
C LEU A 10 3.69 2.83 -10.07
N ASP A 11 4.90 2.48 -9.64
CA ASP A 11 6.02 2.20 -10.52
C ASP A 11 6.73 0.92 -10.06
N ILE A 12 7.78 0.52 -10.77
CA ILE A 12 8.56 -0.68 -10.42
C ILE A 12 9.13 -0.64 -8.99
N ASN A 13 9.42 0.55 -8.44
CA ASN A 13 9.91 0.70 -7.07
C ASN A 13 8.83 0.37 -6.03
N LYS A 14 7.55 0.33 -6.44
CA LYS A 14 6.42 -0.07 -5.60
C LYS A 14 6.05 -1.55 -5.72
N LEU A 15 6.77 -2.35 -6.52
CA LEU A 15 6.47 -3.77 -6.73
C LEU A 15 6.25 -4.55 -5.42
N ASN A 16 7.19 -4.46 -4.49
CA ASN A 16 7.07 -5.18 -3.21
C ASN A 16 5.87 -4.71 -2.38
N PHE A 17 5.55 -3.42 -2.45
CA PHE A 17 4.39 -2.87 -1.74
C PHE A 17 3.07 -3.35 -2.36
N VAL A 18 2.96 -3.37 -3.70
CA VAL A 18 1.80 -3.92 -4.41
C VAL A 18 1.60 -5.40 -4.10
N LEU A 19 2.66 -6.20 -4.11
CA LEU A 19 2.62 -7.61 -3.72
C LEU A 19 2.13 -7.78 -2.28
N GLN A 20 2.61 -6.93 -1.37
CA GLN A 20 2.20 -6.97 0.03
C GLN A 20 0.70 -6.66 0.21
N VAL A 21 0.18 -5.66 -0.50
CA VAL A 21 -1.24 -5.30 -0.51
C VAL A 21 -2.10 -6.46 -1.03
N LEU A 22 -1.70 -7.07 -2.15
CA LEU A 22 -2.41 -8.22 -2.72
C LEU A 22 -2.44 -9.41 -1.74
N ARG A 23 -1.31 -9.71 -1.09
CA ARG A 23 -1.23 -10.75 -0.06
C ARG A 23 -2.13 -10.43 1.14
N HIS A 24 -2.12 -9.19 1.61
CA HIS A 24 -2.94 -8.75 2.74
C HIS A 24 -4.43 -8.94 2.47
N TYR A 25 -4.87 -8.62 1.25
CA TYR A 25 -6.25 -8.89 0.81
C TYR A 25 -6.47 -10.30 0.26
N LYS A 26 -5.53 -11.22 0.50
CA LYS A 26 -5.63 -12.66 0.19
C LYS A 26 -5.90 -12.94 -1.29
N PHE A 27 -5.27 -12.17 -2.18
CA PHE A 27 -5.32 -12.44 -3.61
C PHE A 27 -4.73 -13.84 -3.90
N PRO A 28 -5.44 -14.70 -4.67
CA PRO A 28 -4.94 -16.02 -5.01
C PRO A 28 -3.85 -15.95 -6.08
N GLU A 29 -2.58 -16.11 -5.70
CA GLU A 29 -1.42 -16.01 -6.59
C GLU A 29 -1.52 -16.93 -7.83
N ALA A 30 -2.17 -18.08 -7.71
CA ALA A 30 -2.47 -18.99 -8.82
C ALA A 30 -3.27 -18.36 -9.99
N ARG A 31 -3.98 -17.25 -9.74
CA ARG A 31 -4.76 -16.53 -10.77
C ARG A 31 -3.96 -15.42 -11.47
N TRP A 32 -2.64 -15.40 -11.32
CA TRP A 32 -1.77 -14.39 -11.91
C TRP A 32 -1.93 -14.25 -13.44
N PHE A 33 -2.21 -15.35 -14.16
CA PHE A 33 -2.32 -15.32 -15.61
C PHE A 33 -3.55 -14.52 -16.07
N ASP A 34 -4.73 -14.85 -15.52
CA ASP A 34 -5.96 -14.09 -15.74
C ASP A 34 -5.81 -12.62 -15.31
N PHE A 35 -5.09 -12.41 -14.20
CA PHE A 35 -4.84 -11.07 -13.69
C PHE A 35 -3.98 -10.25 -14.67
N GLY A 36 -2.90 -10.84 -15.18
CA GLY A 36 -2.02 -10.22 -16.18
C GLY A 36 -2.77 -9.82 -17.46
N LEU A 37 -3.69 -10.66 -17.93
CA LEU A 37 -4.56 -10.32 -19.08
C LEU A 37 -5.44 -9.09 -18.78
N ASN A 38 -6.02 -9.04 -17.57
CA ASN A 38 -6.85 -7.90 -17.14
C ASN A 38 -6.03 -6.63 -16.86
N LEU A 39 -4.74 -6.76 -16.57
CA LEU A 39 -3.78 -5.65 -16.51
C LEU A 39 -3.37 -5.16 -17.91
N GLY A 40 -3.82 -5.83 -18.97
CA GLY A 40 -3.52 -5.47 -20.36
C GLY A 40 -2.19 -6.02 -20.89
N LEU A 41 -1.55 -6.95 -20.17
CA LEU A 41 -0.31 -7.55 -20.64
C LEU A 41 -0.57 -8.48 -21.85
N PRO A 42 0.29 -8.46 -22.88
CA PRO A 42 0.15 -9.35 -24.02
C PRO A 42 0.23 -10.83 -23.62
N TYR A 43 -0.62 -11.67 -24.22
CA TYR A 43 -0.65 -13.11 -23.95
C TYR A 43 0.71 -13.79 -24.10
N HIS A 44 1.48 -13.44 -25.13
CA HIS A 44 2.81 -14.03 -25.37
C HIS A 44 3.81 -13.70 -24.24
N ALA A 45 3.70 -12.51 -23.63
CA ALA A 45 4.53 -12.12 -22.50
C ALA A 45 4.19 -12.96 -21.26
N LEU A 46 2.90 -13.19 -21.01
CA LEU A 46 2.45 -14.06 -19.91
C LEU A 46 2.92 -15.51 -20.12
N LYS A 47 2.85 -16.05 -21.34
CA LYS A 47 3.38 -17.39 -21.65
C LYS A 47 4.89 -17.49 -21.43
N ALA A 48 5.64 -16.43 -21.72
CA ALA A 48 7.08 -16.39 -21.42
C ALA A 48 7.34 -16.44 -19.91
N ILE A 49 6.58 -15.67 -19.11
CA ILE A 49 6.65 -15.70 -17.64
C ILE A 49 6.33 -17.09 -17.09
N GLU A 50 5.26 -17.73 -17.57
CA GLU A 50 4.86 -19.08 -17.16
C GLU A 50 5.96 -20.11 -17.45
N SER A 51 6.58 -20.02 -18.63
CA SER A 51 7.65 -20.94 -19.02
C SER A 51 8.93 -20.76 -18.21
N ALA A 52 9.23 -19.54 -17.75
CA ALA A 52 10.42 -19.23 -16.97
C ALA A 52 10.26 -19.62 -15.48
N ASN A 53 9.02 -19.64 -14.97
CA ASN A 53 8.70 -19.78 -13.55
C ASN A 53 7.77 -20.97 -13.30
N LYS A 54 8.07 -22.10 -13.96
CA LYS A 54 7.22 -23.30 -13.92
C LYS A 54 6.95 -23.71 -12.46
N GLU A 55 5.68 -24.00 -12.18
CA GLU A 55 5.21 -24.45 -10.86
C GLU A 55 5.41 -23.45 -9.71
N ASP A 56 5.76 -22.19 -10.01
CA ASP A 56 5.86 -21.11 -9.01
C ASP A 56 4.89 -19.96 -9.34
N PRO A 57 3.62 -20.07 -8.91
CA PRO A 57 2.65 -18.99 -9.07
C PRO A 57 3.06 -17.68 -8.39
N SER A 58 3.83 -17.77 -7.30
CA SER A 58 4.28 -16.59 -6.56
C SER A 58 5.26 -15.77 -7.39
N ASN A 59 6.23 -16.45 -7.99
CA ASN A 59 7.18 -15.78 -8.86
C ASN A 59 6.54 -15.35 -10.18
N CYS A 60 5.60 -16.13 -10.72
CA CYS A 60 4.82 -15.69 -11.88
C CYS A 60 4.04 -14.40 -11.62
N LEU A 61 3.38 -14.26 -10.46
CA LEU A 61 2.70 -13.03 -10.07
C LEU A 61 3.68 -11.86 -9.94
N ARG A 62 4.84 -12.08 -9.32
CA ARG A 62 5.89 -11.06 -9.17
C ARG A 62 6.35 -10.54 -10.52
N GLU A 63 6.70 -11.43 -11.45
CA GLU A 63 7.16 -11.06 -12.79
C GLU A 63 6.06 -10.39 -13.62
N CYS A 64 4.82 -10.88 -13.50
CA CYS A 64 3.64 -10.26 -14.12
C CYS A 64 3.47 -8.81 -13.66
N LEU A 65 3.52 -8.55 -12.36
CA LEU A 65 3.41 -7.20 -11.80
C LEU A 65 4.63 -6.33 -12.13
N ALA A 66 5.84 -6.90 -12.10
CA ALA A 66 7.06 -6.19 -12.48
C ALA A 66 6.98 -5.69 -13.93
N LYS A 67 6.51 -6.55 -14.83
CA LYS A 67 6.30 -6.20 -16.24
C LYS A 67 5.24 -5.12 -16.39
N TRP A 68 4.08 -5.27 -15.72
CA TRP A 68 3.02 -4.25 -15.74
C TRP A 68 3.48 -2.90 -15.18
N LEU A 69 4.24 -2.88 -14.09
CA LEU A 69 4.75 -1.65 -13.47
C LEU A 69 5.89 -0.98 -14.25
N THR A 70 6.54 -1.72 -15.16
CA THR A 70 7.62 -1.21 -16.02
C THR A 70 7.10 -0.74 -17.38
N GLU A 71 6.16 -1.47 -17.96
CA GLU A 71 5.66 -1.26 -19.33
C GLU A 71 4.26 -0.64 -19.38
N GLY A 72 3.65 -0.38 -18.22
CA GLY A 72 2.24 -0.03 -18.14
C GLY A 72 1.92 1.37 -18.68
N SER A 73 1.55 1.42 -19.96
CA SER A 73 0.88 2.52 -20.68
C SER A 73 1.55 3.91 -20.64
N ASP A 74 1.20 4.77 -21.60
CA ASP A 74 1.58 6.20 -21.60
C ASP A 74 0.90 7.03 -20.47
N HIS A 75 0.29 6.35 -19.50
CA HIS A 75 -0.51 6.93 -18.43
C HIS A 75 0.01 6.48 -17.06
N THR A 76 -0.11 7.36 -16.08
CA THR A 76 0.28 7.06 -14.70
C THR A 76 -0.53 5.88 -14.14
N LEU A 77 0.16 4.79 -13.81
CA LEU A 77 -0.45 3.66 -13.10
C LEU A 77 -0.79 4.08 -11.67
N VAL A 78 -1.99 3.74 -11.24
CA VAL A 78 -2.51 4.05 -9.90
C VAL A 78 -3.29 2.86 -9.36
N TRP A 79 -3.59 2.85 -8.07
CA TRP A 79 -4.41 1.80 -7.43
C TRP A 79 -5.75 1.57 -8.13
N GLN A 80 -6.32 2.62 -8.70
CA GLN A 80 -7.58 2.53 -9.42
C GLN A 80 -7.49 1.62 -10.65
N THR A 81 -6.36 1.65 -11.37
CA THR A 81 -6.08 0.77 -12.52
C THR A 81 -5.95 -0.68 -12.08
N LEU A 82 -5.18 -0.94 -11.02
CA LEU A 82 -5.03 -2.27 -10.43
C LEU A 82 -6.37 -2.85 -9.98
N ALA A 83 -7.19 -2.04 -9.29
CA ALA A 83 -8.49 -2.46 -8.81
C ALA A 83 -9.49 -2.72 -9.95
N ASN A 84 -9.38 -2.02 -11.07
CA ASN A 84 -10.19 -2.29 -12.27
C ASN A 84 -9.85 -3.65 -12.88
N ALA A 85 -8.56 -3.98 -12.99
CA ALA A 85 -8.12 -5.30 -13.47
C ALA A 85 -8.62 -6.43 -12.56
N LEU A 86 -8.53 -6.25 -11.24
CA LEU A 86 -9.09 -7.20 -10.26
C LEU A 86 -10.61 -7.37 -10.40
N ARG A 87 -11.34 -6.28 -10.67
CA ARG A 87 -12.78 -6.35 -10.94
C ARG A 87 -13.07 -7.11 -12.23
N GLY A 88 -12.30 -6.87 -13.30
CA GLY A 88 -12.44 -7.53 -14.59
C GLY A 88 -12.30 -9.06 -14.50
N MET A 89 -11.41 -9.55 -13.64
CA MET A 89 -11.26 -10.98 -13.34
C MET A 89 -12.19 -11.50 -12.23
N ASN A 90 -13.23 -10.74 -11.86
CA ASN A 90 -14.20 -11.09 -10.81
C ASN A 90 -13.59 -11.29 -9.39
N ALA A 91 -12.42 -10.69 -9.09
CA ALA A 91 -11.86 -10.64 -7.75
C ALA A 91 -12.44 -9.45 -6.96
N LEU A 92 -13.78 -9.40 -6.84
CA LEU A 92 -14.53 -8.23 -6.37
C LEU A 92 -14.16 -7.79 -4.94
N ALA A 93 -13.95 -8.73 -4.02
CA ALA A 93 -13.57 -8.41 -2.65
C ALA A 93 -12.22 -7.68 -2.59
N VAL A 94 -11.20 -8.20 -3.28
CA VAL A 94 -9.87 -7.59 -3.36
C VAL A 94 -9.93 -6.22 -4.04
N SER A 95 -10.65 -6.13 -5.16
CA SER A 95 -10.86 -4.88 -5.89
C SER A 95 -11.52 -3.80 -5.01
N ASN A 96 -12.58 -4.15 -4.29
CA ASN A 96 -13.30 -3.21 -3.43
C ASN A 96 -12.46 -2.78 -2.23
N ASN A 97 -11.70 -3.69 -1.63
CA ASN A 97 -10.79 -3.34 -0.53
C ASN A 97 -9.72 -2.35 -1.00
N ILE A 98 -9.01 -2.64 -2.10
CA ILE A 98 -7.98 -1.74 -2.65
C ILE A 98 -8.55 -0.37 -3.02
N ARG A 99 -9.74 -0.32 -3.62
CA ARG A 99 -10.42 0.96 -3.91
C ARG A 99 -10.72 1.76 -2.65
N LYS A 100 -11.20 1.09 -1.60
CA LYS A 100 -11.58 1.74 -0.34
C LYS A 100 -10.38 2.19 0.47
N THR A 101 -9.27 1.46 0.44
CA THR A 101 -8.15 1.70 1.35
C THR A 101 -6.93 2.29 0.67
N MET A 102 -6.50 1.77 -0.47
CA MET A 102 -5.26 2.18 -1.12
C MET A 102 -5.46 3.35 -2.10
N ALA A 103 -6.64 3.42 -2.72
CA ALA A 103 -7.02 4.53 -3.60
C ALA A 103 -7.74 5.67 -2.84
N ASP A 104 -7.82 5.60 -1.52
CA ASP A 104 -8.35 6.69 -0.69
C ASP A 104 -7.37 7.88 -0.67
N PRO A 105 -7.82 9.12 -0.86
CA PRO A 105 -6.92 10.28 -0.95
C PRO A 105 -6.04 10.52 0.29
N VAL A 106 -6.51 10.16 1.49
CA VAL A 106 -5.78 10.39 2.75
C VAL A 106 -4.76 9.27 2.97
N SER A 107 -5.14 8.04 2.66
CA SER A 107 -4.20 6.92 2.56
C SER A 107 -3.10 7.19 1.52
N GLU A 108 -3.44 7.72 0.35
CA GLU A 108 -2.46 8.08 -0.70
C GLU A 108 -1.43 9.13 -0.24
N ILE A 109 -1.86 10.10 0.60
CA ILE A 109 -0.91 11.02 1.26
C ILE A 109 0.08 10.20 2.09
N LEU A 110 -0.41 9.32 2.96
CA LEU A 110 0.45 8.54 3.85
C LEU A 110 1.40 7.60 3.09
N GLN A 111 0.94 7.05 1.96
CA GLN A 111 1.75 6.20 1.08
C GLN A 111 2.99 6.90 0.53
N CYS A 112 2.94 8.22 0.34
CA CYS A 112 4.10 9.03 -0.07
C CYS A 112 5.22 9.02 0.98
N TYR A 113 4.89 8.70 2.23
CA TYR A 113 5.81 8.71 3.36
C TYR A 113 6.20 7.32 3.87
N ILE A 114 5.72 6.23 3.27
CA ILE A 114 6.02 4.84 3.72
C ILE A 114 7.52 4.59 3.87
N GLY A 115 8.34 5.07 2.92
CA GLY A 115 9.80 4.89 3.00
C GLY A 115 10.43 5.55 4.23
N ARG A 116 9.93 6.72 4.64
CA ARG A 116 10.38 7.44 5.84
C ARG A 116 9.78 6.82 7.10
N LEU A 117 8.49 6.42 7.06
CA LEU A 117 7.82 5.76 8.18
C LEU A 117 8.44 4.41 8.53
N ALA A 118 8.91 3.66 7.53
CA ALA A 118 9.61 2.39 7.71
C ALA A 118 10.92 2.55 8.51
N GLN A 119 11.51 3.74 8.50
CA GLN A 119 12.74 4.06 9.24
C GLN A 119 12.45 4.56 10.66
N VAL A 120 11.19 4.85 10.99
CA VAL A 120 10.80 5.26 12.34
C VAL A 120 10.78 4.05 13.26
N VAL A 121 11.46 4.19 14.39
CA VAL A 121 11.38 3.27 15.52
C VAL A 121 10.60 3.95 16.61
N LEU A 122 9.46 3.37 17.00
CA LEU A 122 8.61 3.91 18.05
C LEU A 122 9.05 3.43 19.43
N THR A 123 8.62 4.14 20.47
CA THR A 123 8.67 3.61 21.84
C THR A 123 7.54 2.59 22.03
N GLU A 124 7.69 1.67 22.99
CA GLU A 124 6.62 0.72 23.30
C GLU A 124 5.31 1.41 23.68
N GLU A 125 5.38 2.54 24.42
CA GLU A 125 4.23 3.37 24.77
C GLU A 125 3.51 3.88 23.51
N SER A 126 4.25 4.38 22.51
CA SER A 126 3.67 4.82 21.25
C SER A 126 3.01 3.67 20.48
N VAL A 127 3.56 2.45 20.55
CA VAL A 127 2.92 1.27 19.93
C VAL A 127 1.63 0.88 20.68
N ASP A 128 1.62 0.97 22.01
CA ASP A 128 0.40 0.75 22.81
C ASP A 128 -0.69 1.78 22.48
N LEU A 129 -0.30 3.03 22.21
CA LEU A 129 -1.22 4.07 21.74
C LEU A 129 -1.78 3.74 20.34
N LEU A 130 -0.95 3.26 19.40
CA LEU A 130 -1.45 2.83 18.08
C LEU A 130 -2.54 1.74 18.21
N HIS A 131 -2.38 0.82 19.15
CA HIS A 131 -3.39 -0.20 19.41
C HIS A 131 -4.65 0.40 20.07
N THR A 132 -4.47 1.25 21.09
CA THR A 132 -5.57 1.88 21.83
C THR A 132 -6.45 2.74 20.92
N GLU A 133 -5.84 3.42 19.95
CA GLU A 133 -6.51 4.27 18.96
C GLU A 133 -7.05 3.46 17.76
N GLY A 134 -6.93 2.13 17.78
CA GLY A 134 -7.44 1.25 16.72
C GLY A 134 -6.76 1.46 15.36
N LEU A 135 -5.48 1.83 15.36
CA LEU A 135 -4.63 1.92 14.16
C LEU A 135 -3.94 0.59 13.84
N ILE A 136 -3.73 -0.27 14.85
CA ILE A 136 -3.20 -1.63 14.69
C ILE A 136 -4.01 -2.63 15.52
N SER A 137 -4.02 -3.89 15.08
CA SER A 137 -4.66 -4.98 15.83
C SER A 137 -3.82 -5.45 17.02
N LYS A 138 -4.43 -6.17 17.96
CA LYS A 138 -3.72 -6.80 19.10
C LYS A 138 -2.64 -7.78 18.65
N ASP A 139 -2.88 -8.54 17.59
CA ASP A 139 -1.89 -9.48 17.03
C ASP A 139 -0.73 -8.74 16.36
N THR A 140 -1.01 -7.56 15.79
CA THR A 140 0.03 -6.70 15.21
C THR A 140 0.86 -6.00 16.28
N LEU A 141 0.23 -5.57 17.39
CA LEU A 141 0.90 -4.98 18.54
C LEU A 141 2.03 -5.89 19.07
N THR A 142 1.73 -7.17 19.31
CA THR A 142 2.72 -8.12 19.84
C THR A 142 3.88 -8.34 18.86
N LYS A 143 3.59 -8.46 17.57
CA LYS A 143 4.60 -8.58 16.51
C LYS A 143 5.49 -7.34 16.44
N VAL A 144 4.90 -6.14 16.42
CA VAL A 144 5.65 -4.88 16.35
C VAL A 144 6.60 -4.74 17.52
N LYS A 145 6.14 -5.01 18.75
CA LYS A 145 7.00 -4.98 19.94
C LYS A 145 8.15 -5.99 19.85
N SER A 146 7.88 -7.21 19.40
CA SER A 146 8.92 -8.23 19.22
C SER A 146 9.96 -7.89 18.15
N CYS A 147 9.62 -7.01 17.19
CA CYS A 147 10.47 -6.58 16.08
C CYS A 147 11.08 -5.19 16.30
N GLY A 148 11.21 -4.74 17.55
CA GLY A 148 11.86 -3.46 17.87
C GLY A 148 11.03 -2.24 17.51
N CYS A 149 9.70 -2.32 17.54
CA CYS A 149 8.77 -1.20 17.38
C CYS A 149 8.83 -0.48 16.02
N SER A 150 9.20 -1.19 14.95
CA SER A 150 9.19 -0.69 13.58
C SER A 150 7.82 -0.87 12.90
N LEU A 151 7.44 0.08 12.04
CA LEU A 151 6.19 0.08 11.28
C LEU A 151 6.36 -0.48 9.86
N VAL A 152 7.04 -1.62 9.72
CA VAL A 152 7.25 -2.29 8.43
C VAL A 152 6.30 -3.46 8.28
N GLY A 153 5.75 -3.65 7.08
CA GLY A 153 4.91 -4.80 6.80
C GLY A 153 3.44 -4.57 7.16
N ASP A 154 2.81 -5.57 7.79
CA ASP A 154 1.39 -5.55 8.17
C ASP A 154 0.94 -4.32 8.98
N PRO A 155 1.73 -3.78 9.94
CA PRO A 155 1.35 -2.56 10.67
C PRO A 155 1.05 -1.39 9.73
N MET A 156 1.86 -1.21 8.68
CA MET A 156 1.67 -0.11 7.72
C MET A 156 0.35 -0.28 6.95
N LEU A 157 0.01 -1.51 6.54
CA LEU A 157 -1.23 -1.78 5.82
C LEU A 157 -2.48 -1.57 6.69
N LEU A 158 -2.39 -1.91 7.98
CA LEU A 158 -3.48 -1.64 8.93
C LEU A 158 -3.64 -0.15 9.19
N ILE A 159 -2.55 0.58 9.35
CA ILE A 159 -2.59 2.04 9.52
C ILE A 159 -3.21 2.71 8.28
N LEU A 160 -2.79 2.32 7.07
CA LEU A 160 -3.38 2.84 5.82
C LEU A 160 -4.88 2.55 5.72
N SER A 161 -5.30 1.32 6.07
CA SER A 161 -6.71 0.94 6.06
C SER A 161 -7.50 1.71 7.11
N GLY A 162 -6.98 1.83 8.34
CA GLY A 162 -7.62 2.57 9.43
C GLY A 162 -7.76 4.05 9.13
N VAL A 163 -6.74 4.66 8.51
CA VAL A 163 -6.82 6.05 8.06
C VAL A 163 -7.82 6.22 6.94
N ALA A 164 -7.93 5.30 6.00
CA ALA A 164 -8.94 5.37 4.94
C ALA A 164 -10.39 5.19 5.47
N GLU A 165 -10.57 4.40 6.53
CA GLU A 165 -11.86 4.21 7.20
C GLU A 165 -12.27 5.43 8.05
N ASP A 166 -11.30 6.08 8.67
CA ASP A 166 -11.48 7.28 9.50
C ASP A 166 -10.29 8.22 9.30
N HIS A 167 -10.50 9.25 8.47
CA HIS A 167 -9.46 10.22 8.12
C HIS A 167 -8.91 10.98 9.35
N SER A 168 -9.67 11.07 10.44
CA SER A 168 -9.19 11.70 11.69
C SER A 168 -8.03 10.93 12.33
N LYS A 169 -7.93 9.62 12.07
CA LYS A 169 -6.83 8.78 12.54
C LYS A 169 -5.47 9.17 11.96
N LEU A 170 -5.42 9.90 10.84
CA LEU A 170 -4.17 10.47 10.35
C LEU A 170 -3.61 11.49 11.36
N CYS A 171 -4.47 12.36 11.91
CA CYS A 171 -4.08 13.30 12.96
C CYS A 171 -3.59 12.58 14.22
N THR A 172 -4.30 11.53 14.64
CA THR A 172 -3.91 10.68 15.77
C THR A 172 -2.55 10.04 15.54
N LEU A 173 -2.32 9.44 14.37
CA LEU A 173 -1.03 8.87 13.97
C LEU A 173 0.09 9.91 14.06
N THR A 174 -0.11 11.11 13.49
CA THR A 174 0.91 12.16 13.53
C THR A 174 1.21 12.64 14.95
N SER A 175 0.21 12.71 15.82
CA SER A 175 0.39 13.06 17.24
C SER A 175 1.19 12.00 18.00
N ILE A 176 0.97 10.71 17.69
CA ILE A 176 1.79 9.61 18.22
C ILE A 176 3.22 9.68 17.71
N LEU A 177 3.42 9.95 16.41
CA LEU A 177 4.75 10.11 15.81
C LEU A 177 5.52 11.27 16.46
N MET A 178 4.85 12.39 16.77
CA MET A 178 5.49 13.55 17.42
C MET A 178 6.03 13.26 18.83
N LYS A 179 5.66 12.15 19.47
CA LYS A 179 6.26 11.71 20.74
C LYS A 179 7.71 11.23 20.57
N SER A 180 8.12 10.82 19.36
CA SER A 180 9.52 10.52 19.02
C SER A 180 10.16 11.75 18.40
N LYS A 181 11.30 12.20 18.95
CA LYS A 181 12.04 13.37 18.44
C LYS A 181 12.47 13.18 16.99
N GLU A 182 12.79 11.96 16.61
CA GLU A 182 13.24 11.56 15.28
C GLU A 182 12.11 11.64 14.24
N ALA A 183 10.85 11.51 14.66
CA ALA A 183 9.69 11.50 13.78
C ALA A 183 8.92 12.83 13.72
N VAL A 184 9.29 13.85 14.51
CA VAL A 184 8.59 15.16 14.55
C VAL A 184 8.53 15.83 13.16
N SER A 185 9.66 15.87 12.45
CA SER A 185 9.71 16.51 11.12
C SER A 185 8.84 15.77 10.11
N LEU A 186 8.87 14.43 10.14
CA LEU A 186 8.02 13.58 9.33
C LEU A 186 6.52 13.78 9.62
N ALA A 187 6.13 13.79 10.89
CA ALA A 187 4.76 14.02 11.30
C ALA A 187 4.26 15.40 10.84
N SER A 188 5.11 16.42 10.94
CA SER A 188 4.83 17.79 10.49
C SER A 188 4.63 17.87 8.97
N ASP A 189 5.44 17.15 8.20
CA ASP A 189 5.28 17.10 6.74
C ASP A 189 3.95 16.44 6.34
N ILE A 190 3.60 15.32 7.00
CA ILE A 190 2.35 14.57 6.74
C ILE A 190 1.14 15.43 7.04
N ILE A 191 1.08 16.05 8.23
CA ILE A 191 -0.08 16.87 8.63
C ILE A 191 -0.24 18.11 7.74
N MET A 192 0.88 18.71 7.32
CA MET A 192 0.85 19.86 6.40
C MET A 192 0.29 19.46 5.03
N GLU A 193 0.70 18.31 4.48
CA GLU A 193 0.17 17.87 3.18
C GLU A 193 -1.31 17.47 3.28
N TYR A 194 -1.73 16.87 4.40
CA TYR A 194 -3.13 16.59 4.69
C TYR A 194 -3.99 17.86 4.79
N GLY A 195 -3.50 18.90 5.47
CA GLY A 195 -4.16 20.20 5.56
C GLY A 195 -4.36 20.87 4.20
N LYS A 196 -3.43 20.70 3.25
CA LYS A 196 -3.59 21.25 1.89
C LYS A 196 -4.69 20.57 1.09
N ARG A 197 -4.93 19.28 1.32
CA ARG A 197 -5.94 18.49 0.58
C ARG A 197 -7.35 18.58 1.16
N THR A 198 -7.50 19.01 2.41
CA THR A 198 -8.80 19.15 3.09
C THR A 198 -9.43 20.54 2.93
N VAL A 199 -8.69 21.53 2.42
CA VAL A 199 -9.14 22.91 2.17
C VAL A 199 -9.61 23.11 0.71
N LEU A 200 -9.56 22.05 -0.11
CA LEU A 200 -10.08 22.00 -1.49
C LEU A 200 -11.39 21.21 -1.53
#